data_AF-A0A5C1B9X3-F1
#
_entry.id   AF-A0A5C1B9X3-F1
#
_cell.length_a   1.000
_cell.length_b   1.000
_cell.length_c   1.000
_cell.angle_alpha   90.00
_cell.angle_beta   90.00
_cell.angle_gamma   90.00
#
_symmetry.space_group_name_H-M   'P 1'
#
loop_
_entity.id
_entity.type
_entity.pdbx_description
1 polymer ?
#
loop_
_entity_poly.entity_id
_entity_poly.type
_entity_poly.pdbx_seq_one_letter_code
_entity_poly.pdbx_strand_id
1 'polypeptide(L)'
;MSSTDQLSWAPPRWTPVLRSEEPAHGLYLRLCDTNGLARSAIMRTLTGVRCERVWNGRDLHALAEISKCPMADLERSAFRGGSGRAIRVREHVLDSRDDLLKSPRRFCPDCLNESHHHRFWWDLAFIATCPRHLRRLASHCSCGRPLSWKDGLLARCFACDHGDVAAVAVEEADSDVVELDRWFLAQLGVGDLSASPPALHGLQLRQAIQVIERTAVLDLLGYDDPNAWLYDLHMDAAKARAHGFRLICEGRLEALLDRVHAGNVGDWIKRIRDSMVR
;
A
#
# COMPACT_ATOMS: atom_id res chain seq x y z
N MET A 1 -50.32 -8.26 11.60
CA MET A 1 -49.97 -9.17 10.48
C MET A 1 -48.52 -8.90 10.13
N SER A 2 -47.61 -9.74 10.63
CA SER A 2 -46.17 -9.60 10.43
C SER A 2 -45.81 -10.16 9.05
N SER A 3 -45.37 -9.28 8.14
CA SER A 3 -44.77 -9.65 6.87
C SER A 3 -43.51 -10.45 7.16
N THR A 4 -43.62 -11.77 7.09
CA THR A 4 -42.46 -12.65 7.12
C THR A 4 -41.80 -12.49 5.77
N ASP A 5 -40.76 -11.66 5.69
CA ASP A 5 -39.90 -11.58 4.52
C ASP A 5 -39.39 -12.98 4.21
N GLN A 6 -40.01 -13.60 3.20
CA GLN A 6 -39.52 -14.83 2.62
C GLN A 6 -38.10 -14.53 2.14
N LEU A 7 -37.11 -15.08 2.84
CA LEU A 7 -35.75 -15.19 2.33
C LEU A 7 -35.81 -16.03 1.05
N SER A 8 -36.03 -15.37 -0.08
CA SER A 8 -35.95 -15.98 -1.39
C SER A 8 -34.53 -16.53 -1.52
N TRP A 9 -34.39 -17.85 -1.56
CA TRP A 9 -33.13 -18.48 -1.90
C TRP A 9 -32.63 -17.90 -3.22
N ALA A 10 -31.55 -17.13 -3.17
CA ALA A 10 -30.87 -16.63 -4.34
C ALA A 10 -29.63 -17.50 -4.56
N PRO A 11 -29.41 -18.05 -5.77
CA PRO A 11 -28.19 -18.77 -6.06
C PRO A 11 -26.98 -17.83 -5.91
N PRO A 12 -25.80 -18.36 -5.54
CA PRO A 12 -24.61 -17.55 -5.38
C PRO A 12 -24.25 -16.87 -6.71
N ARG A 13 -23.97 -15.57 -6.63
CA ARG A 13 -23.45 -14.80 -7.76
C ARG A 13 -21.96 -15.00 -7.86
N TRP A 14 -21.49 -15.43 -9.04
CA TRP A 14 -20.07 -15.57 -9.32
C TRP A 14 -19.45 -14.25 -9.77
N THR A 15 -18.14 -14.18 -9.59
CA THR A 15 -17.33 -13.01 -9.96
C THR A 15 -16.16 -13.49 -10.81
N PRO A 16 -16.41 -13.96 -12.05
CA PRO A 16 -15.40 -14.67 -12.85
C PRO A 16 -14.32 -13.76 -13.42
N VAL A 17 -14.53 -12.45 -13.42
CA VAL A 17 -13.63 -11.48 -14.03
C VAL A 17 -12.84 -10.78 -12.93
N LEU A 18 -11.52 -10.94 -12.95
CA LEU A 18 -10.60 -10.09 -12.18
C LEU A 18 -10.51 -8.72 -12.84
N ARG A 19 -10.70 -7.64 -12.07
CA ARG A 19 -10.60 -6.28 -12.61
C ARG A 19 -9.14 -5.84 -12.76
N SER A 20 -8.91 -4.84 -13.61
CA SER A 20 -7.59 -4.25 -13.77
C SER A 20 -7.04 -3.80 -12.41
N GLU A 21 -5.82 -4.21 -12.08
CA GLU A 21 -5.13 -3.85 -10.83
C GLU A 21 -5.81 -4.32 -9.53
N GLU A 22 -6.82 -5.18 -9.66
CA GLU A 22 -7.44 -5.85 -8.51
C GLU A 22 -6.53 -6.98 -8.03
N PRO A 23 -6.16 -7.02 -6.74
CA PRO A 23 -5.46 -8.17 -6.18
C PRO A 23 -6.45 -9.31 -5.89
N ALA A 24 -5.95 -10.55 -5.78
CA ALA A 24 -6.81 -11.72 -5.51
C ALA A 24 -7.68 -11.58 -4.24
N HIS A 25 -7.17 -10.97 -3.18
CA HIS A 25 -7.96 -10.68 -1.97
C HIS A 25 -8.98 -9.56 -2.16
N GLY A 26 -8.75 -8.65 -3.11
CA GLY A 26 -9.73 -7.69 -3.58
C GLY A 26 -10.92 -8.39 -4.26
N LEU A 27 -10.64 -9.36 -5.13
CA LEU A 27 -11.68 -10.20 -5.74
C LEU A 27 -12.47 -10.98 -4.68
N TYR A 28 -11.79 -11.55 -3.68
CA TYR A 28 -12.46 -12.24 -2.57
C TYR A 28 -13.45 -11.32 -1.85
N LEU A 29 -13.06 -10.07 -1.58
CA LEU A 29 -13.93 -9.10 -0.93
C LEU A 29 -15.09 -8.69 -1.86
N ARG A 30 -14.83 -8.48 -3.15
CA ARG A 30 -15.87 -8.19 -4.14
C ARG A 30 -16.85 -9.35 -4.31
N LEU A 31 -16.40 -10.60 -4.17
CA LEU A 31 -17.26 -11.78 -4.17
C LEU A 31 -18.16 -11.80 -2.93
N CYS A 32 -17.66 -11.42 -1.76
CA CYS A 32 -18.48 -11.23 -0.55
C CYS A 32 -19.57 -10.17 -0.81
N ASP A 33 -19.16 -9.02 -1.36
CA ASP A 33 -20.03 -7.88 -1.64
C ASP A 33 -21.14 -8.23 -2.64
N THR A 34 -20.76 -8.88 -3.75
CA THR A 34 -21.68 -9.33 -4.81
C THR A 34 -22.75 -10.30 -4.28
N ASN A 35 -22.44 -11.03 -3.21
CA ASN A 35 -23.35 -11.97 -2.54
C ASN A 35 -24.02 -11.37 -1.29
N GLY A 36 -23.89 -10.07 -1.04
CA GLY A 36 -24.52 -9.39 0.10
C GLY A 36 -23.97 -9.83 1.47
N LEU A 37 -22.79 -10.43 1.51
CA LEU A 37 -22.21 -10.92 2.75
C LEU A 37 -21.57 -9.75 3.50
N ALA A 38 -22.26 -9.21 4.51
CA ALA A 38 -21.76 -8.05 5.26
C ALA A 38 -20.42 -8.29 5.97
N ARG A 39 -20.07 -9.55 6.24
CA ARG A 39 -18.83 -9.97 6.93
C ARG A 39 -18.13 -11.05 6.14
N SER A 40 -16.83 -10.89 5.92
CA SER A 40 -16.01 -11.89 5.21
C SER A 40 -15.95 -13.24 5.94
N ALA A 41 -16.18 -13.26 7.26
CA ALA A 41 -16.28 -14.49 8.04
C ALA A 41 -17.44 -15.40 7.58
N ILE A 42 -18.51 -14.84 7.00
CA ILE A 42 -19.63 -15.64 6.46
C ILE A 42 -19.16 -16.42 5.23
N MET A 43 -18.41 -15.78 4.32
CA MET A 43 -17.81 -16.45 3.17
C MET A 43 -16.92 -17.62 3.59
N ARG A 44 -16.10 -17.43 4.63
CA ARG A 44 -15.28 -18.49 5.22
C ARG A 44 -16.13 -19.65 5.73
N THR A 45 -17.23 -19.39 6.43
CA THR A 45 -18.12 -20.45 6.92
C THR A 45 -18.77 -21.23 5.79
N LEU A 46 -19.15 -20.55 4.70
CA LEU A 46 -19.84 -21.17 3.57
C LEU A 46 -18.89 -21.95 2.64
N THR A 47 -17.64 -21.52 2.49
CA THR A 47 -16.73 -22.03 1.45
C THR A 47 -15.40 -22.58 1.99
N GLY A 48 -15.07 -22.33 3.25
CA GLY A 48 -13.76 -22.64 3.84
C GLY A 48 -12.63 -21.69 3.43
N VAL A 49 -12.83 -20.82 2.43
CA VAL A 49 -11.80 -19.89 1.93
C VAL A 49 -11.56 -18.78 2.95
N ARG A 50 -10.28 -18.47 3.24
CA ARG A 50 -9.90 -17.43 4.20
C ARG A 50 -9.22 -16.26 3.50
N CYS A 51 -9.73 -15.04 3.73
CA CYS A 51 -9.16 -13.81 3.14
C CYS A 51 -7.66 -13.67 3.43
N GLU A 52 -7.22 -14.00 4.66
CA GLU A 52 -5.82 -13.89 5.08
C GLU A 52 -4.89 -14.87 4.34
N ARG A 53 -5.45 -15.97 3.83
CA ARG A 53 -4.73 -16.97 3.04
C ARG A 53 -4.82 -16.71 1.55
N VAL A 54 -5.87 -16.04 1.08
CA VAL A 54 -5.87 -15.47 -0.27
C VAL A 54 -4.79 -14.39 -0.38
N TRP A 55 -4.64 -13.56 0.66
CA TRP A 55 -3.63 -12.49 0.70
C TRP A 55 -2.21 -12.94 0.39
N ASN A 56 -1.82 -14.14 0.85
CA ASN A 56 -0.47 -14.68 0.68
C ASN A 56 -0.41 -15.79 -0.39
N GLY A 57 -1.46 -15.92 -1.20
CA GLY A 57 -1.52 -16.85 -2.32
C GLY A 57 -1.81 -18.31 -1.96
N ARG A 58 -2.16 -18.63 -0.71
CA ARG A 58 -2.36 -20.02 -0.25
C ARG A 58 -3.72 -20.63 -0.61
N ASP A 59 -4.77 -19.82 -0.71
CA ASP A 59 -6.14 -20.29 -0.99
C ASP A 59 -6.63 -19.91 -2.40
N LEU A 60 -5.72 -19.66 -3.36
CA LEU A 60 -6.09 -19.22 -4.71
C LEU A 60 -6.89 -20.25 -5.49
N HIS A 61 -6.59 -21.54 -5.36
CA HIS A 61 -7.34 -22.59 -6.05
C HIS A 61 -8.80 -22.64 -5.58
N ALA A 62 -9.02 -22.66 -4.27
CA ALA A 62 -10.37 -22.64 -3.71
C ALA A 62 -11.11 -21.34 -4.07
N LEU A 63 -10.40 -20.19 -4.09
CA LEU A 63 -10.98 -18.94 -4.59
C LEU A 63 -11.38 -19.04 -6.08
N ALA A 64 -10.55 -19.64 -6.94
CA ALA A 64 -10.86 -19.87 -8.35
C ALA A 64 -12.15 -20.67 -8.51
N GLU A 65 -12.32 -21.74 -7.73
CA GLU A 65 -13.50 -22.61 -7.79
C GLU A 65 -14.80 -21.89 -7.41
N ILE A 66 -14.78 -21.05 -6.36
CA ILE A 66 -15.99 -20.34 -5.88
C ILE A 66 -16.29 -19.07 -6.67
N SER A 67 -15.27 -18.39 -7.19
CA SER A 67 -15.43 -17.17 -7.99
C SER A 67 -15.66 -17.46 -9.47
N LYS A 68 -15.27 -18.64 -9.95
CA LYS A 68 -15.11 -19.01 -11.36
C LYS A 68 -14.08 -18.15 -12.11
N CYS A 69 -13.17 -17.52 -11.37
CA CYS A 69 -12.06 -16.75 -11.93
C CYS A 69 -10.93 -17.70 -12.37
N PRO A 70 -10.34 -17.52 -13.57
CA PRO A 70 -9.21 -18.33 -13.99
C PRO A 70 -8.05 -18.28 -13.00
N MET A 71 -7.49 -19.45 -12.68
CA MET A 71 -6.37 -19.54 -11.72
C MET A 71 -5.18 -18.68 -12.15
N ALA A 72 -4.87 -18.62 -13.45
CA ALA A 72 -3.78 -17.80 -13.98
C ALA A 72 -3.95 -16.30 -13.69
N ASP A 73 -5.18 -15.78 -13.62
CA ASP A 73 -5.44 -14.38 -13.30
C ASP A 73 -5.24 -14.10 -11.81
N LEU A 74 -5.71 -15.01 -10.95
CA LEU A 74 -5.48 -14.92 -9.51
C LEU A 74 -4.00 -15.02 -9.17
N GLU A 75 -3.29 -15.89 -9.87
CA GLU A 75 -1.86 -16.09 -9.72
C GLU A 75 -1.01 -14.88 -10.08
N ARG A 76 -1.41 -14.13 -11.11
CA ARG A 76 -0.74 -12.88 -11.51
C ARG A 76 -1.02 -11.71 -10.56
N SER A 77 -2.16 -11.74 -9.87
CA SER A 77 -2.61 -10.63 -9.02
C SER A 77 -2.39 -10.83 -7.52
N ALA A 78 -2.17 -12.07 -7.08
CA ALA A 78 -1.94 -12.38 -5.68
C ALA A 78 -0.57 -11.89 -5.20
N PHE A 79 -0.50 -11.46 -3.93
CA PHE A 79 0.78 -11.31 -3.27
C PHE A 79 1.25 -12.69 -2.82
N ARG A 80 2.47 -13.08 -3.21
CA ARG A 80 2.98 -14.42 -2.94
C ARG A 80 3.97 -14.37 -1.79
N GLY A 81 3.66 -15.10 -0.71
CA GLY A 81 4.59 -15.23 0.41
C GLY A 81 5.88 -15.93 -0.02
N GLY A 82 7.03 -15.38 0.39
CA GLY A 82 8.35 -16.00 0.27
C GLY A 82 8.85 -16.56 1.60
N SER A 83 10.17 -16.75 1.70
CA SER A 83 10.82 -17.11 2.96
C SER A 83 10.88 -15.91 3.93
N GLY A 84 10.62 -16.16 5.21
CA GLY A 84 10.66 -15.13 6.24
C GLY A 84 9.66 -13.99 5.99
N ARG A 85 10.16 -12.77 5.91
CA ARG A 85 9.35 -11.56 5.68
C ARG A 85 9.16 -11.21 4.19
N ALA A 86 9.80 -11.93 3.27
CA ALA A 86 9.73 -11.62 1.85
C ALA A 86 8.32 -11.86 1.30
N ILE A 87 7.82 -10.92 0.51
CA ILE A 87 6.56 -11.03 -0.23
C ILE A 87 6.75 -10.51 -1.64
N ARG A 88 6.35 -11.32 -2.62
CA ARG A 88 6.40 -10.92 -4.02
C ARG A 88 5.10 -10.21 -4.39
N VAL A 89 5.24 -9.00 -4.91
CA VAL A 89 4.15 -8.20 -5.47
C VAL A 89 4.53 -7.91 -6.92
N ARG A 90 3.80 -8.52 -7.87
CA ARG A 90 4.19 -8.55 -9.29
C ARG A 90 5.63 -9.08 -9.42
N GLU A 91 6.50 -8.37 -10.13
CA GLU A 91 7.90 -8.78 -10.33
C GLU A 91 8.85 -8.34 -9.21
N HIS A 92 8.35 -7.63 -8.19
CA HIS A 92 9.18 -7.07 -7.12
C HIS A 92 9.09 -7.87 -5.82
N VAL A 93 10.21 -7.97 -5.10
CA VAL A 93 10.26 -8.55 -3.75
C VAL A 93 10.30 -7.43 -2.74
N LEU A 94 9.30 -7.42 -1.86
CA LEU A 94 9.11 -6.44 -0.79
C LEU A 94 9.17 -7.13 0.59
N ASP A 95 9.21 -6.33 1.64
CA ASP A 95 9.07 -6.78 3.03
C ASP A 95 7.61 -6.70 3.49
N SER A 96 7.06 -7.84 3.88
CA SER A 96 5.65 -7.97 4.27
C SER A 96 5.22 -7.18 5.51
N ARG A 97 6.16 -6.67 6.32
CA ARG A 97 5.88 -5.86 7.51
C ARG A 97 6.14 -4.38 7.27
N ASP A 98 7.20 -4.03 6.53
CA ASP A 98 7.55 -2.62 6.33
C ASP A 98 6.89 -2.02 5.07
N ASP A 99 6.69 -2.83 4.03
CA ASP A 99 6.24 -2.36 2.72
C ASP A 99 4.75 -2.60 2.46
N LEU A 100 4.06 -3.38 3.31
CA LEU A 100 2.62 -3.67 3.18
C LEU A 100 1.79 -3.19 4.38
N LEU A 101 0.61 -2.66 4.09
CA LEU A 101 -0.42 -2.31 5.07
C LEU A 101 -1.60 -3.28 4.95
N LYS A 102 -1.68 -4.22 5.91
CA LYS A 102 -2.81 -5.17 6.00
C LYS A 102 -4.00 -4.61 6.75
N SER A 103 -3.79 -3.57 7.56
CA SER A 103 -4.85 -2.90 8.33
C SER A 103 -4.38 -1.49 8.71
N PRO A 104 -5.26 -0.48 8.66
CA PRO A 104 -6.62 -0.53 8.09
C PRO A 104 -6.60 -0.73 6.56
N ARG A 105 -7.71 -1.22 6.00
CA ARG A 105 -7.90 -1.28 4.54
C ARG A 105 -8.04 0.14 4.01
N ARG A 106 -7.27 0.49 2.98
CA ARG A 106 -7.30 1.82 2.37
C ARG A 106 -8.06 1.82 1.05
N PHE A 107 -8.48 3.01 0.62
CA PHE A 107 -9.23 3.20 -0.60
C PHE A 107 -9.14 4.65 -1.11
N CYS A 108 -9.53 4.84 -2.37
CA CYS A 108 -9.88 6.15 -2.91
C CYS A 108 -11.39 6.15 -3.21
N PRO A 109 -12.18 7.10 -2.67
CA PRO A 109 -13.62 7.17 -2.90
C PRO A 109 -13.97 7.25 -4.39
N ASP A 110 -13.25 8.10 -5.13
CA ASP A 110 -13.48 8.33 -6.55
C ASP A 110 -13.21 7.05 -7.38
N CYS A 111 -12.09 6.35 -7.12
CA CYS A 111 -11.81 5.05 -7.76
C CYS A 111 -12.89 3.99 -7.50
N LEU A 112 -13.47 3.96 -6.30
CA LEU A 112 -14.56 3.02 -5.99
C LEU A 112 -15.85 3.39 -6.72
N ASN A 113 -16.13 4.68 -6.86
CA ASN A 113 -17.28 5.18 -7.63
C ASN A 113 -17.13 4.89 -9.14
N GLU A 114 -15.93 5.03 -9.69
CA GLU A 114 -15.63 4.68 -11.09
C GLU A 114 -15.70 3.17 -11.33
N SER A 115 -15.13 2.39 -10.42
CA SER A 115 -15.13 0.94 -10.54
C SER A 115 -15.00 0.28 -9.16
N HIS A 116 -16.09 -0.38 -8.77
CA HIS A 116 -16.30 -0.95 -7.44
C HIS A 116 -15.43 -2.20 -7.19
N HIS A 117 -14.12 -2.00 -7.03
CA HIS A 117 -13.13 -3.02 -6.68
C HIS A 117 -11.92 -2.42 -5.95
N HIS A 118 -11.23 -3.24 -5.18
CA HIS A 118 -10.00 -2.86 -4.47
C HIS A 118 -8.82 -2.75 -5.44
N ARG A 119 -7.90 -1.81 -5.22
CA ARG A 119 -6.65 -1.70 -6.01
C ARG A 119 -5.46 -2.17 -5.19
N PHE A 120 -4.56 -2.94 -5.80
CA PHE A 120 -3.46 -3.56 -5.05
C PHE A 120 -2.53 -2.55 -4.36
N TRP A 121 -2.36 -1.36 -4.93
CA TRP A 121 -1.50 -0.34 -4.33
C TRP A 121 -2.07 0.29 -3.06
N TRP A 122 -3.36 0.13 -2.80
CA TRP A 122 -3.96 0.52 -1.52
C TRP A 122 -3.39 -0.29 -0.36
N ASP A 123 -2.68 -1.38 -0.64
CA ASP A 123 -2.05 -2.24 0.36
C ASP A 123 -0.55 -1.96 0.51
N LEU A 124 0.04 -1.04 -0.25
CA LEU A 124 1.47 -0.72 -0.21
C LEU A 124 1.76 0.42 0.77
N ALA A 125 2.53 0.16 1.82
CA ALA A 125 2.78 1.13 2.90
C ALA A 125 3.39 2.45 2.41
N PHE A 126 4.22 2.36 1.37
CA PHE A 126 4.87 3.52 0.77
C PHE A 126 3.98 4.31 -0.21
N ILE A 127 2.77 3.84 -0.56
CA ILE A 127 1.84 4.61 -1.40
C ILE A 127 0.84 5.33 -0.50
N ALA A 128 0.75 6.67 -0.54
CA ALA A 128 -0.14 7.45 0.32
C ALA A 128 -1.34 8.05 -0.43
N THR A 129 -1.28 8.11 -1.75
CA THR A 129 -2.19 8.89 -2.60
C THR A 129 -2.79 8.03 -3.71
N CYS A 130 -3.90 8.50 -4.27
CA CYS A 130 -4.42 7.98 -5.53
C CYS A 130 -3.73 8.69 -6.70
N PRO A 131 -3.02 7.98 -7.60
CA PRO A 131 -2.31 8.60 -8.73
C PRO A 131 -3.25 9.21 -9.79
N ARG A 132 -4.53 8.80 -9.78
CA ARG A 132 -5.57 9.22 -10.72
C ARG A 132 -6.33 10.45 -10.24
N HIS A 133 -6.73 10.43 -8.96
CA HIS A 133 -7.59 11.46 -8.36
C HIS A 133 -6.85 12.47 -7.49
N LEU A 134 -5.53 12.32 -7.32
CA LEU A 134 -4.64 13.27 -6.62
C LEU A 134 -5.08 13.58 -5.19
N ARG A 135 -5.62 12.57 -4.53
CA ARG A 135 -6.18 12.64 -3.18
C ARG A 135 -5.49 11.65 -2.27
N ARG A 136 -5.45 11.96 -0.98
CA ARG A 136 -4.96 11.01 0.03
C ARG A 136 -5.85 9.77 0.05
N LEU A 137 -5.25 8.60 0.22
CA LEU A 137 -6.01 7.37 0.44
C LEU A 137 -6.69 7.44 1.82
N ALA A 138 -8.00 7.22 1.84
CA ALA A 138 -8.77 7.10 3.06
C ALA A 138 -8.69 5.66 3.61
N SER A 139 -8.98 5.50 4.89
CA SER A 139 -8.95 4.21 5.58
C SER A 139 -10.12 4.00 6.55
N HIS A 140 -11.01 4.97 6.63
CA HIS A 140 -12.16 4.98 7.52
C HIS A 140 -13.45 5.10 6.70
N CYS A 141 -14.49 4.42 7.17
CA CYS A 141 -15.84 4.58 6.67
C CYS A 141 -16.39 5.97 7.06
N SER A 142 -17.45 6.44 6.41
CA SER A 142 -18.13 7.70 6.78
C SER A 142 -18.66 7.70 8.22
N CYS A 143 -18.84 6.52 8.84
CA CYS A 143 -19.16 6.40 10.27
C CYS A 143 -17.96 6.59 11.22
N GLY A 144 -16.77 6.88 10.69
CA GLY A 144 -15.53 7.08 11.44
C GLY A 144 -14.80 5.81 11.87
N ARG A 145 -15.34 4.61 11.61
CA ARG A 145 -14.66 3.35 11.93
C ARG A 145 -13.66 2.94 10.84
N PRO A 146 -12.49 2.40 11.20
CA PRO A 146 -11.51 1.92 10.22
C PRO A 146 -12.09 0.76 9.41
N LEU A 147 -11.82 0.74 8.11
CA LEU A 147 -12.11 -0.40 7.25
C LEU A 147 -11.12 -1.53 7.53
N SER A 148 -11.58 -2.76 7.34
CA SER A 148 -10.80 -3.97 7.59
C SER A 148 -11.14 -5.07 6.60
N TRP A 149 -10.29 -6.10 6.51
CA TRP A 149 -10.59 -7.30 5.73
C TRP A 149 -11.65 -8.22 6.38
N LYS A 150 -12.17 -7.83 7.55
CA LYS A 150 -13.36 -8.46 8.16
C LYS A 150 -14.66 -7.91 7.57
N ASP A 151 -14.59 -6.73 6.95
CA ASP A 151 -15.67 -6.23 6.13
C ASP A 151 -15.94 -7.25 5.02
N GLY A 152 -17.20 -7.48 4.70
CA GLY A 152 -17.56 -8.24 3.50
C GLY A 152 -18.01 -7.35 2.35
N LEU A 153 -18.08 -6.03 2.56
CA LEU A 153 -18.49 -5.04 1.57
C LEU A 153 -17.32 -4.10 1.26
N LEU A 154 -17.14 -3.74 0.00
CA LEU A 154 -16.06 -2.85 -0.44
C LEU A 154 -16.30 -1.41 0.02
N ALA A 155 -17.53 -0.92 -0.15
CA ALA A 155 -17.92 0.46 0.11
C ALA A 155 -18.55 0.71 1.49
N ARG A 156 -18.45 -0.24 2.43
CA ARG A 156 -19.04 -0.09 3.77
C ARG A 156 -18.34 -0.97 4.80
N CYS A 157 -18.18 -0.47 6.02
CA CYS A 157 -17.66 -1.29 7.12
C CYS A 157 -18.75 -2.23 7.67
N PHE A 158 -18.38 -3.40 8.21
CA PHE A 158 -19.35 -4.36 8.76
C PHE A 158 -20.09 -3.86 10.01
N ALA A 159 -19.66 -2.72 10.53
CA ALA A 159 -19.96 -2.26 11.87
C ALA A 159 -20.99 -1.11 11.89
N CYS A 160 -21.50 -0.69 10.73
CA CYS A 160 -22.60 0.26 10.60
C CYS A 160 -23.50 -0.11 9.40
N ASP A 161 -24.78 0.27 9.47
CA ASP A 161 -25.74 -0.05 8.42
C ASP A 161 -25.75 0.99 7.28
N HIS A 162 -25.51 2.26 7.62
CA HIS A 162 -25.66 3.42 6.74
C HIS A 162 -24.32 4.02 6.26
N GLY A 163 -23.20 3.33 6.50
CA GLY A 163 -21.89 3.80 6.06
C GLY A 163 -21.76 3.78 4.55
N ASP A 164 -21.14 4.82 4.01
CA ASP A 164 -20.83 4.96 2.59
C ASP A 164 -19.40 5.49 2.44
N VAL A 165 -18.54 4.62 1.97
CA VAL A 165 -17.12 4.88 1.71
C VAL A 165 -16.93 5.80 0.50
N ALA A 166 -17.86 5.81 -0.47
CA ALA A 166 -17.80 6.71 -1.62
C ALA A 166 -18.12 8.17 -1.23
N ALA A 167 -18.87 8.38 -0.15
CA ALA A 167 -19.20 9.70 0.38
C ALA A 167 -18.14 10.28 1.34
N VAL A 168 -17.03 9.57 1.58
CA VAL A 168 -15.98 10.04 2.49
C VAL A 168 -15.24 11.22 1.87
N ALA A 169 -15.27 12.37 2.56
CA ALA A 169 -14.46 13.51 2.20
C ALA A 169 -12.98 13.18 2.39
N VAL A 170 -12.18 13.44 1.35
CA VAL A 170 -10.73 13.20 1.36
C VAL A 170 -10.00 14.48 0.96
N GLU A 171 -8.88 14.71 1.64
CA GLU A 171 -8.01 15.85 1.37
C GLU A 171 -7.29 15.69 0.02
N GLU A 172 -7.05 16.83 -0.64
CA GLU A 172 -6.11 16.88 -1.75
C GLU A 172 -4.72 16.46 -1.28
N ALA A 173 -4.02 15.73 -2.13
CA ALA A 173 -2.68 15.26 -1.83
C ALA A 173 -1.64 16.32 -2.20
N ASP A 174 -0.56 16.33 -1.42
CA ASP A 174 0.66 17.09 -1.72
C ASP A 174 1.25 16.63 -3.06
N SER A 175 1.59 17.58 -3.94
CA SER A 175 2.04 17.29 -5.32
C SER A 175 3.30 16.43 -5.35
N ASP A 176 4.24 16.66 -4.43
CA ASP A 176 5.52 15.94 -4.40
C ASP A 176 5.28 14.48 -3.99
N VAL A 177 4.31 14.26 -3.09
CA VAL A 177 3.90 12.89 -2.68
C VAL A 177 3.21 12.18 -3.83
N VAL A 178 2.35 12.87 -4.59
CA VAL A 178 1.69 12.30 -5.77
C VAL A 178 2.71 11.91 -6.84
N GLU A 179 3.72 12.75 -7.08
CA GLU A 179 4.79 12.47 -8.04
C GLU A 179 5.60 11.23 -7.63
N LEU A 180 6.01 11.14 -6.38
CA LEU A 180 6.70 9.96 -5.85
C LEU A 180 5.83 8.70 -5.96
N ASP A 181 4.57 8.76 -5.54
CA ASP A 181 3.67 7.61 -5.60
C ASP A 181 3.45 7.15 -7.06
N ARG A 182 3.33 8.08 -8.01
CA ARG A 182 3.29 7.75 -9.44
C ARG A 182 4.56 7.06 -9.90
N TRP A 183 5.74 7.54 -9.48
CA TRP A 183 7.00 6.90 -9.81
C TRP A 183 7.06 5.46 -9.29
N PHE A 184 6.70 5.23 -8.03
CA PHE A 184 6.64 3.87 -7.46
C PHE A 184 5.67 2.96 -8.22
N LEU A 185 4.49 3.49 -8.59
CA LEU A 185 3.48 2.74 -9.31
C LEU A 185 3.91 2.41 -10.74
N ALA A 186 4.64 3.32 -11.40
CA ALA A 186 5.24 3.07 -12.70
C ALA A 186 6.24 1.90 -12.64
N GLN A 187 7.08 1.83 -11.59
CA GLN A 187 7.98 0.67 -11.38
C GLN A 187 7.21 -0.65 -11.18
N LEU A 188 5.98 -0.57 -10.69
CA LEU A 188 5.07 -1.70 -10.52
C LEU A 188 4.21 -1.96 -11.77
N GLY A 189 4.41 -1.23 -12.87
CA GLY A 189 3.64 -1.38 -14.12
C GLY A 189 2.23 -0.80 -14.04
N VAL A 190 2.07 0.35 -13.38
CA VAL A 190 0.84 1.14 -13.34
C VAL A 190 1.15 2.56 -13.80
N GLY A 191 0.48 3.00 -14.86
CA GLY A 191 0.76 4.29 -15.50
C GLY A 191 2.02 4.25 -16.37
N ASP A 192 2.44 5.43 -16.82
CA ASP A 192 3.60 5.56 -17.70
C ASP A 192 4.91 5.51 -16.91
N LEU A 193 5.92 4.86 -17.49
CA LEU A 193 7.27 4.84 -16.95
C LEU A 193 7.89 6.23 -17.06
N SER A 194 7.89 6.98 -15.95
CA SER A 194 8.73 8.17 -15.81
C SER A 194 10.20 7.76 -15.87
N ALA A 195 11.04 8.65 -16.42
CA ALA A 195 12.48 8.47 -16.38
C ALA A 195 12.93 8.33 -14.92
N SER A 196 13.57 7.21 -14.59
CA SER A 196 14.15 7.03 -13.26
C SER A 196 15.31 8.00 -13.09
N PRO A 197 15.48 8.62 -11.91
CA PRO A 197 16.68 9.38 -11.62
C PRO A 197 17.93 8.49 -11.75
N PRO A 198 19.07 9.01 -12.23
CA PRO A 198 20.30 8.22 -12.40
C PRO A 198 20.73 7.47 -11.14
N ALA A 199 20.56 8.07 -9.95
CA ALA A 199 20.90 7.47 -8.68
C ALA A 199 20.03 6.23 -8.31
N LEU A 200 18.89 6.04 -8.97
CA LEU A 200 17.98 4.91 -8.74
C LEU A 200 18.03 3.88 -9.88
N HIS A 201 18.86 4.08 -10.90
CA HIS A 201 18.98 3.15 -12.02
C HIS A 201 19.47 1.77 -11.58
N GLY A 202 18.79 0.73 -12.07
CA GLY A 202 19.15 -0.67 -11.82
C GLY A 202 18.86 -1.17 -10.40
N LEU A 203 18.36 -0.32 -9.50
CA LEU A 203 17.96 -0.73 -8.15
C LEU A 203 16.66 -1.52 -8.19
N GLN A 204 16.55 -2.55 -7.35
CA GLN A 204 15.24 -3.15 -7.04
C GLN A 204 14.39 -2.12 -6.30
N LEU A 205 13.06 -2.20 -6.46
CA LEU A 205 12.13 -1.22 -5.88
C LEU A 205 12.35 -0.99 -4.38
N ARG A 206 12.56 -2.06 -3.61
CA ARG A 206 12.83 -1.96 -2.16
C ARG A 206 14.12 -1.20 -1.84
N GLN A 207 15.17 -1.39 -2.64
CA GLN A 207 16.42 -0.66 -2.48
C GLN A 207 16.22 0.82 -2.82
N ALA A 208 15.47 1.13 -3.88
CA ALA A 208 15.14 2.50 -4.23
C ALA A 208 14.34 3.20 -3.13
N ILE A 209 13.35 2.53 -2.53
CA ILE A 209 12.62 3.04 -1.35
C ILE A 209 13.62 3.38 -0.24
N GLN A 210 14.50 2.46 0.14
CA GLN A 210 15.49 2.70 1.20
C GLN A 210 16.43 3.86 0.89
N VAL A 211 16.90 4.01 -0.35
CA VAL A 211 17.74 5.14 -0.76
C VAL A 211 16.98 6.46 -0.62
N ILE A 212 15.72 6.50 -1.07
CA ILE A 212 14.85 7.68 -0.92
C ILE A 212 14.66 8.05 0.56
N GLU A 213 14.31 7.07 1.39
CA GLU A 213 14.11 7.25 2.82
C GLU A 213 15.37 7.76 3.52
N ARG A 214 16.52 7.14 3.21
CA ARG A 214 17.80 7.53 3.78
C ARG A 214 18.23 8.92 3.33
N THR A 215 18.00 9.27 2.07
CA THR A 215 18.26 10.63 1.58
C THR A 215 17.46 11.66 2.36
N ALA A 216 16.19 11.38 2.64
CA ALA A 216 15.35 12.26 3.43
C ALA A 216 15.85 12.42 4.87
N VAL A 217 16.12 11.29 5.56
CA VAL A 217 16.63 11.29 6.93
C VAL A 217 17.94 12.07 7.03
N LEU A 218 18.87 11.84 6.10
CA LEU A 218 20.18 12.49 6.07
C LEU A 218 20.08 14.01 5.93
N ASP A 219 19.18 14.50 5.07
CA ASP A 219 19.02 15.95 4.87
C ASP A 219 18.25 16.62 6.02
N LEU A 220 17.31 15.91 6.66
CA LEU A 220 16.42 16.48 7.67
C LEU A 220 16.94 16.36 9.12
N LEU A 221 17.54 15.23 9.50
CA LEU A 221 18.07 14.99 10.85
C LEU A 221 19.60 15.15 10.92
N GLY A 222 20.27 15.26 9.78
CA GLY A 222 21.72 15.24 9.74
C GLY A 222 22.28 13.84 10.01
N TYR A 223 23.42 13.78 10.68
CA TYR A 223 24.24 12.56 10.76
C TYR A 223 24.56 12.11 12.19
N ASP A 224 23.96 12.74 13.21
CA ASP A 224 24.30 12.49 14.60
C ASP A 224 23.91 11.08 15.07
N ASP A 225 22.92 10.46 14.42
CA ASP A 225 22.52 9.09 14.66
C ASP A 225 22.47 8.27 13.35
N PRO A 226 23.41 7.33 13.13
CA PRO A 226 23.38 6.44 11.96
C PRO A 226 22.18 5.47 11.98
N ASN A 227 21.52 5.33 13.14
CA ASN A 227 20.32 4.52 13.31
C ASN A 227 19.04 5.33 13.14
N ALA A 228 19.09 6.62 12.81
CA ALA A 228 17.89 7.40 12.54
C ALA A 228 17.12 6.81 11.35
N TRP A 229 15.80 6.71 11.49
CA TRP A 229 14.86 6.25 10.47
C TRP A 229 13.74 7.26 10.29
N LEU A 230 12.88 7.03 9.29
CA LEU A 230 11.75 7.92 9.02
C LEU A 230 10.83 8.15 10.23
N TYR A 231 10.66 7.17 11.11
CA TYR A 231 9.79 7.32 12.28
C TYR A 231 10.39 8.25 13.35
N ASP A 232 11.69 8.53 13.28
CA ASP A 232 12.34 9.53 14.14
C ASP A 232 12.10 10.95 13.63
N LEU A 233 11.66 11.09 12.38
CA LEU A 233 11.13 12.35 11.88
C LEU A 233 9.75 12.59 12.50
N HIS A 234 9.58 13.69 13.22
CA HIS A 234 8.28 14.14 13.73
C HIS A 234 7.40 14.73 12.60
N MET A 235 7.30 14.02 11.47
CA MET A 235 6.56 14.46 10.28
C MET A 235 5.88 13.28 9.57
N ASP A 236 5.00 13.60 8.62
CA ASP A 236 4.35 12.60 7.77
C ASP A 236 5.39 11.84 6.91
N ALA A 237 5.42 10.51 7.04
CA ALA A 237 6.40 9.67 6.37
C ALA A 237 6.33 9.74 4.83
N ALA A 238 5.15 10.01 4.25
CA ALA A 238 5.02 10.17 2.81
C ALA A 238 5.66 11.49 2.35
N LYS A 239 5.50 12.57 3.13
CA LYS A 239 6.18 13.84 2.87
C LYS A 239 7.70 13.73 3.02
N ALA A 240 8.17 13.01 4.03
CA ALA A 240 9.60 12.74 4.18
C ALA A 240 10.17 11.99 2.98
N ARG A 241 9.50 10.93 2.51
CA ARG A 241 9.92 10.21 1.30
C ARG A 241 9.89 11.09 0.05
N ALA A 242 8.85 11.90 -0.12
CA ALA A 242 8.75 12.84 -1.23
C ALA A 242 9.91 13.84 -1.24
N HIS A 243 10.31 14.35 -0.06
CA HIS A 243 11.49 15.20 0.09
C HIS A 243 12.78 14.51 -0.37
N GLY A 244 13.02 13.27 0.10
CA GLY A 244 14.19 12.50 -0.32
C GLY A 244 14.21 12.22 -1.83
N PHE A 245 13.05 11.90 -2.41
CA PHE A 245 12.93 11.66 -3.85
C PHE A 245 13.21 12.92 -4.66
N ARG A 246 12.66 14.07 -4.26
CA ARG A 246 12.90 15.35 -4.91
C ARG A 246 14.39 15.72 -4.91
N LEU A 247 15.10 15.54 -3.79
CA LEU A 247 16.55 15.75 -3.73
C LEU A 247 17.32 14.87 -4.73
N ILE A 248 16.88 13.62 -4.91
CA ILE A 248 17.47 12.70 -5.87
C ILE A 248 17.20 13.16 -7.31
N CYS A 249 15.97 13.55 -7.63
CA CYS A 249 15.61 14.10 -8.96
C CYS A 249 16.38 15.37 -9.30
N GLU A 250 16.64 16.23 -8.30
CA GLU A 250 17.44 17.45 -8.43
C GLU A 250 18.96 17.17 -8.56
N GLY A 251 19.41 15.91 -8.49
CA GLY A 251 20.82 15.55 -8.56
C GLY A 251 21.63 15.93 -7.31
N ARG A 252 20.96 16.16 -6.18
CA ARG A 252 21.59 16.69 -4.95
C ARG A 252 22.12 15.61 -4.02
N LEU A 253 21.93 14.33 -4.35
CA LEU A 253 22.38 13.23 -3.52
C LEU A 253 23.90 13.25 -3.31
N GLU A 254 24.69 13.47 -4.37
CA GLU A 254 26.15 13.50 -4.28
C GLU A 254 26.63 14.62 -3.34
N ALA A 255 26.15 15.84 -3.56
CA ALA A 255 26.45 16.97 -2.68
C ALA A 255 25.98 16.75 -1.23
N LEU A 256 24.86 16.05 -1.01
CA LEU A 256 24.42 15.67 0.33
C LEU A 256 25.42 14.70 0.99
N LEU A 257 25.86 13.68 0.27
CA LEU A 257 26.85 12.72 0.76
C LEU A 257 28.21 13.38 1.03
N ASP A 258 28.63 14.33 0.19
CA ASP A 258 29.86 15.10 0.40
C ASP A 258 29.79 15.98 1.64
N ARG A 259 28.67 16.69 1.85
CA ARG A 259 28.44 17.50 3.07
C ARG A 259 28.51 16.62 4.31
N VAL A 260 27.88 15.47 4.26
CA VAL A 260 27.90 14.46 5.32
C VAL A 260 29.31 13.95 5.59
N HIS A 261 30.06 13.62 4.55
CA HIS A 261 31.43 13.13 4.67
C HIS A 261 32.35 14.19 5.30
N ALA A 262 32.26 15.44 4.84
CA ALA A 262 33.03 16.56 5.36
C ALA A 262 32.72 16.86 6.84
N GLY A 263 31.45 16.80 7.23
CA GLY A 263 31.02 16.97 8.63
C GLY A 263 31.60 15.89 9.55
N ASN A 264 31.54 14.62 9.13
CA ASN A 264 32.09 13.50 9.89
C ASN A 264 33.60 13.60 10.11
N VAL A 265 34.35 13.98 9.07
CA VAL A 265 35.81 14.18 9.18
C VAL A 265 36.13 15.34 10.12
N GLY A 266 35.36 16.43 10.06
CA GLY A 266 35.51 17.58 10.95
C GLY A 266 35.31 17.23 12.43
N ASP A 267 34.24 16.51 12.76
CA ASP A 267 33.95 16.10 14.13
C ASP A 267 34.91 15.02 14.65
N TRP A 268 35.38 14.13 13.79
CA TRP A 268 36.42 13.16 14.13
C TRP A 268 37.75 13.85 14.45
N ILE A 269 38.19 14.81 13.62
CA ILE A 269 39.39 15.62 13.87
C ILE A 269 39.26 16.41 15.18
N LYS A 270 38.08 17.00 15.44
CA LYS A 270 37.81 17.72 16.69
C LYS A 270 37.91 16.80 17.91
N ARG A 271 37.33 15.60 17.86
CA ARG A 271 37.42 14.59 18.93
C ARG A 271 38.85 14.14 19.19
N ILE A 272 39.67 13.94 18.15
CA ILE A 272 41.09 13.62 18.32
C ILE A 272 41.82 14.77 19.00
N ARG A 273 41.62 16.01 18.52
CA ARG A 273 42.28 17.19 19.09
C ARG A 273 41.90 17.39 20.57
N ASP A 274 40.64 17.19 20.93
CA ASP A 274 40.17 17.29 22.32
C ASP A 274 40.71 16.15 23.22
N SER A 275 40.99 14.98 22.64
CA SER A 275 41.60 13.84 23.34
C SER A 275 43.12 13.96 23.54
N MET A 276 43.80 14.75 22.71
CA MET A 276 45.26 14.99 22.80
C MET A 276 45.62 16.17 23.72
N VAL A 277 44.62 16.94 24.18
CA VAL A 277 44.79 18.08 25.10
C VAL A 277 44.48 17.70 26.57
N ARG A 278 44.14 16.44 26.83
CA ARG A 278 44.03 15.85 28.18
C ARG A 278 45.24 14.98 28.48
#